data_AF-A0A9E5KBH9-F1
#
_entry.id   AF-A0A9E5KBH9-F1
#
_cell.length_a   1.000
_cell.length_b   1.000
_cell.length_c   1.000
_cell.angle_alpha   90.00
_cell.angle_beta   90.00
_cell.angle_gamma   90.00
#
_symmetry.space_group_name_H-M   'P 1'
#
loop_
_entity.id
_entity.type
_entity.pdbx_description
1 polymer ?
#
loop_
_entity_poly.entity_id
_entity_poly.type
_entity_poly.pdbx_seq_one_letter_code
_entity_poly.pdbx_strand_id
1 'polypeptide(L)'
;TAVGASDSAILLTANGEVNAAQCTVSPQGILLMYGPPTALGYIQITDGEMMLGMGPALTGSQIAMTPDSITLKVGTTTLTLTSDGIVANSGGTTVAISPEGVTEELGAITRELGMAGHSLVAGESTVELGMSGLTAEGPTGSLAFDASGELSAAMLTESADAVLSQESALVNIGS
;
A
#
# COMPACT_ATOMS: atom_id res chain seq x y z
N THR A 1 -3.04 -16.06 -44.93
CA THR A 1 -1.69 -16.52 -45.32
C THR A 1 -0.80 -16.41 -44.11
N ALA A 2 -0.32 -17.54 -43.58
CA ALA A 2 0.57 -17.54 -42.42
C ALA A 2 1.90 -16.88 -42.83
N VAL A 3 2.15 -15.68 -42.31
CA VAL A 3 3.45 -15.02 -42.44
C VAL A 3 4.39 -15.81 -41.54
N GLY A 4 5.42 -16.43 -42.13
CA GLY A 4 6.42 -17.18 -41.39
C GLY A 4 7.03 -16.29 -40.32
N ALA A 5 7.01 -16.76 -39.08
CA ALA A 5 7.69 -16.16 -37.95
C ALA A 5 9.21 -16.24 -38.18
N SER A 6 9.76 -15.32 -38.96
CA SER A 6 11.19 -15.12 -39.07
C SER A 6 11.61 -14.07 -38.05
N ASP A 7 12.14 -14.52 -36.92
CA ASP A 7 12.77 -13.66 -35.92
C ASP A 7 13.85 -12.81 -36.62
N SER A 8 13.73 -11.49 -36.53
CA SER A 8 14.65 -10.55 -37.19
C SER A 8 15.38 -9.74 -36.12
N ALA A 9 16.54 -10.22 -35.68
CA ALA A 9 17.34 -9.50 -34.69
C ALA A 9 18.28 -8.48 -35.35
N ILE A 10 18.33 -7.25 -34.83
CA ILE A 10 19.36 -6.27 -35.16
C ILE A 10 20.37 -6.23 -34.00
N LEU A 11 21.42 -7.02 -34.08
CA LEU A 11 22.47 -6.99 -33.04
C LEU A 11 23.30 -5.70 -33.19
N LEU A 12 23.11 -4.76 -32.27
CA LEU A 12 23.94 -3.57 -32.13
C LEU A 12 25.01 -3.83 -31.08
N THR A 13 26.21 -4.24 -31.50
CA THR A 13 27.33 -4.47 -30.58
C THR A 13 27.98 -3.14 -30.20
N ALA A 14 27.96 -2.79 -28.91
CA ALA A 14 28.81 -1.73 -28.37
C ALA A 14 30.24 -2.25 -28.29
N ASN A 15 31.19 -1.59 -28.96
CA ASN A 15 32.60 -1.95 -28.88
C ASN A 15 33.15 -1.59 -27.49
N GLY A 16 33.22 -2.58 -26.60
CA GLY A 16 33.82 -2.51 -25.28
C GLY A 16 33.28 -3.61 -24.38
N GLU A 17 34.16 -4.47 -23.85
CA GLU A 17 33.81 -5.68 -23.06
C GLU A 17 32.98 -5.43 -21.79
N VAL A 18 32.70 -4.17 -21.44
CA VAL A 18 32.09 -3.80 -20.16
C VAL A 18 30.56 -3.81 -20.21
N ASN A 19 29.95 -3.51 -21.37
CA ASN A 19 28.50 -3.35 -21.48
C ASN A 19 27.92 -4.26 -22.57
N ALA A 20 26.84 -4.95 -22.25
CA ALA A 20 25.98 -5.56 -23.24
C ALA A 20 25.16 -4.48 -23.94
N ALA A 21 24.97 -4.63 -25.24
CA ALA A 21 24.05 -3.83 -26.05
C ALA A 21 23.34 -4.77 -27.02
N GLN A 22 22.01 -4.75 -27.05
CA GLN A 22 21.22 -5.64 -27.89
C GLN A 22 19.90 -4.97 -28.30
N CYS A 23 19.50 -5.18 -29.55
CA CYS A 23 18.16 -4.91 -30.04
C CYS A 23 17.62 -6.20 -30.70
N THR A 24 16.46 -6.66 -30.29
CA THR A 24 15.82 -7.86 -30.84
C THR A 24 14.41 -7.50 -31.25
N VAL A 25 14.03 -7.88 -32.47
CA VAL A 25 12.65 -7.80 -32.95
C VAL A 25 12.23 -9.21 -33.33
N SER A 26 11.19 -9.72 -32.68
CA SER A 26 10.62 -11.03 -32.97
C SER A 26 9.10 -10.91 -33.00
N PRO A 27 8.38 -11.95 -33.46
CA PRO A 27 6.93 -12.00 -33.37
C PRO A 27 6.40 -11.93 -31.93
N GLN A 28 7.23 -12.15 -30.92
CA GLN A 28 6.86 -12.00 -29.50
C GLN A 28 7.03 -10.56 -28.98
N GLY A 29 7.70 -9.69 -29.74
CA GLY A 29 7.88 -8.30 -29.36
C GLY A 29 9.22 -7.67 -29.75
N ILE A 30 9.49 -6.52 -29.15
CA ILE A 30 10.72 -5.74 -29.30
C ILE A 30 11.43 -5.70 -27.95
N LEU A 31 12.73 -5.94 -27.94
CA LEU A 31 13.59 -5.84 -26.76
C LEU A 31 14.83 -5.00 -27.08
N LEU A 32 15.05 -3.96 -26.30
CA LEU A 32 16.26 -3.15 -26.27
C LEU A 32 16.95 -3.36 -24.93
N MET A 33 18.25 -3.63 -24.92
CA MET A 33 19.04 -3.79 -23.70
C MET A 33 20.36 -3.04 -23.80
N TYR A 34 20.76 -2.41 -22.71
CA TYR A 34 22.06 -1.75 -22.59
C TYR A 34 22.54 -1.70 -21.14
N GLY A 35 23.82 -2.01 -20.91
CA GLY A 35 24.47 -1.82 -19.61
C GLY A 35 25.39 -2.98 -19.22
N PRO A 36 25.98 -2.95 -18.02
CA PRO A 36 26.83 -4.04 -17.56
C PRO A 36 26.00 -5.31 -17.30
N PRO A 37 26.58 -6.52 -17.43
CA PRO A 37 25.85 -7.79 -17.27
C PRO A 37 25.09 -7.95 -15.95
N THR A 38 25.54 -7.27 -14.88
CA THR A 38 24.93 -7.34 -13.54
C THR A 38 23.85 -6.30 -13.29
N ALA A 39 23.69 -5.31 -14.18
CA ALA A 39 22.77 -4.19 -14.00
C ALA A 39 22.30 -3.63 -15.36
N LEU A 40 21.70 -4.50 -16.17
CA LEU A 40 21.18 -4.12 -17.49
C LEU A 40 20.01 -3.14 -17.36
N GLY A 41 20.01 -2.13 -18.23
CA GLY A 41 18.81 -1.40 -18.60
C GLY A 41 18.11 -2.10 -19.75
N TYR A 42 16.78 -2.10 -19.76
CA TYR A 42 16.01 -2.67 -20.85
C TYR A 42 14.72 -1.90 -21.13
N ILE A 43 14.26 -1.98 -22.38
CA ILE A 43 12.92 -1.62 -22.82
C ILE A 43 12.37 -2.83 -23.58
N GLN A 44 11.24 -3.36 -23.13
CA GLN A 44 10.57 -4.49 -23.74
C GLN A 44 9.14 -4.08 -24.12
N ILE A 45 8.71 -4.44 -25.32
CA ILE A 45 7.35 -4.23 -25.81
C ILE A 45 6.88 -5.58 -26.33
N THR A 46 5.80 -6.11 -25.76
CA THR A 46 5.11 -7.33 -26.19
C THR A 46 3.65 -7.02 -26.47
N ASP A 47 2.87 -8.00 -26.93
CA ASP A 47 1.45 -7.81 -27.29
C ASP A 47 0.57 -7.34 -26.11
N GLY A 48 0.96 -7.61 -24.87
CA GLY A 48 0.17 -7.29 -23.68
C GLY A 48 0.89 -6.46 -22.62
N GLU A 49 2.17 -6.16 -22.83
CA GLU A 49 2.98 -5.50 -21.81
C GLU A 49 4.10 -4.67 -22.43
N MET A 50 4.29 -3.46 -21.92
CA MET A 50 5.48 -2.66 -22.10
C MET A 50 6.22 -2.56 -20.77
N MET A 51 7.49 -2.95 -20.75
CA MET A 51 8.34 -2.84 -19.57
C MET A 51 9.56 -1.96 -19.85
N LEU A 52 9.92 -1.13 -18.89
CA LEU A 52 11.19 -0.42 -18.83
C LEU A 52 11.83 -0.81 -17.51
N GLY A 53 13.09 -1.25 -17.53
CA GLY A 53 13.80 -1.61 -16.32
C GLY A 53 15.23 -1.10 -16.32
N MET A 54 15.77 -0.87 -15.14
CA MET A 54 17.16 -0.48 -14.96
C MET A 54 17.72 -1.08 -13.67
N GLY A 55 18.88 -1.70 -13.79
CA GLY A 55 19.62 -2.24 -12.65
C GLY A 55 19.44 -3.76 -12.49
N PRO A 56 19.86 -4.31 -11.33
CA PRO A 56 19.76 -5.75 -11.08
C PRO A 56 18.30 -6.22 -11.04
N ALA A 57 18.01 -7.43 -11.51
CA ALA A 57 16.65 -7.94 -11.66
C ALA A 57 15.78 -7.90 -10.38
N LEU A 58 16.40 -8.00 -9.20
CA LEU A 58 15.69 -8.03 -7.91
C LEU A 58 15.56 -6.68 -7.22
N THR A 59 16.47 -5.75 -7.49
CA THR A 59 16.59 -4.47 -6.74
C THR A 59 16.48 -3.25 -7.63
N GLY A 60 16.53 -3.43 -8.95
CA GLY A 60 16.42 -2.38 -9.94
C GLY A 60 15.05 -1.72 -9.96
N SER A 61 15.00 -0.58 -10.62
CA SER A 61 13.76 0.14 -10.88
C SER A 61 13.08 -0.43 -12.11
N GLN A 62 11.75 -0.46 -12.10
CA GLN A 62 10.94 -0.95 -13.21
C GLN A 62 9.69 -0.09 -13.39
N ILE A 63 9.30 0.10 -14.64
CA ILE A 63 8.00 0.61 -15.06
C ILE A 63 7.39 -0.49 -15.92
N ALA A 64 6.21 -0.99 -15.54
CA ALA A 64 5.46 -1.95 -16.32
C ALA A 64 4.11 -1.34 -16.69
N MET A 65 3.70 -1.48 -17.93
CA MET A 65 2.40 -1.02 -18.43
C MET A 65 1.71 -2.19 -19.12
N THR A 66 0.48 -2.45 -18.72
CA THR A 66 -0.45 -3.38 -19.35
C THR A 66 -1.68 -2.59 -19.82
N PRO A 67 -2.62 -3.18 -20.55
CA PRO A 67 -3.86 -2.50 -20.91
C PRO A 67 -4.65 -1.95 -19.70
N ASP A 68 -4.54 -2.61 -18.55
CA ASP A 68 -5.37 -2.33 -17.38
C ASP A 68 -4.61 -1.66 -16.23
N SER A 69 -3.28 -1.54 -16.34
CA SER A 69 -2.47 -0.98 -15.25
C SER A 69 -1.13 -0.37 -15.67
N ILE A 70 -0.66 0.57 -14.84
CA ILE A 70 0.71 1.11 -14.88
C ILE A 70 1.33 0.89 -13.50
N THR A 71 2.44 0.17 -13.44
CA THR A 71 3.18 -0.11 -12.20
C THR A 71 4.55 0.53 -12.24
N LEU A 72 4.89 1.33 -11.22
CA LEU A 72 6.23 1.80 -10.93
C LEU A 72 6.78 0.98 -9.76
N LYS A 73 8.01 0.49 -9.87
CA LYS A 73 8.67 -0.30 -8.84
C LYS A 73 10.10 0.19 -8.62
N VAL A 74 10.52 0.29 -7.36
CA VAL A 74 11.92 0.52 -6.96
C VAL A 74 12.22 -0.40 -5.78
N GLY A 75 13.05 -1.42 -5.99
CA GLY A 75 13.28 -2.44 -4.97
C GLY A 75 12.00 -3.16 -4.58
N THR A 76 11.59 -3.06 -3.31
CA THR A 76 10.33 -3.64 -2.78
C THR A 76 9.16 -2.66 -2.79
N THR A 77 9.39 -1.39 -3.12
CA THR A 77 8.34 -0.37 -3.16
C THR A 77 7.66 -0.39 -4.53
N THR A 78 6.33 -0.39 -4.56
CA THR A 78 5.52 -0.36 -5.79
C THR A 78 4.47 0.75 -5.74
N LEU A 79 4.09 1.27 -6.90
CA LEU A 79 2.94 2.14 -7.12
C LEU A 79 2.22 1.63 -8.36
N THR A 80 1.01 1.13 -8.22
CA THR A 80 0.19 0.60 -9.31
C THR A 80 -1.03 1.49 -9.51
N LEU A 81 -1.26 1.94 -10.74
CA LEU A 81 -2.45 2.66 -11.16
C LEU A 81 -3.30 1.71 -12.01
N THR A 82 -4.60 1.64 -11.72
CA THR A 82 -5.60 0.90 -12.51
C THR A 82 -6.81 1.80 -12.78
N SER A 83 -7.84 1.29 -13.46
CA SER A 83 -9.13 1.97 -13.58
C SER A 83 -9.81 2.21 -12.24
N ASP A 84 -9.53 1.36 -11.26
CA ASP A 84 -10.24 1.33 -9.97
C ASP A 84 -9.55 2.23 -8.95
N GLY A 85 -8.30 2.63 -9.19
CA GLY A 85 -7.58 3.49 -8.27
C GLY A 85 -6.06 3.42 -8.38
N ILE A 86 -5.42 3.80 -7.27
CA ILE A 86 -3.97 3.84 -7.11
C ILE A 86 -3.61 3.05 -5.86
N VAL A 87 -2.68 2.10 -5.97
CA VAL A 87 -2.16 1.32 -4.83
C VAL A 87 -0.66 1.54 -4.70
N ALA A 88 -0.21 2.12 -3.60
CA ALA A 88 1.19 2.23 -3.23
C ALA A 88 1.53 1.18 -2.15
N ASN A 89 2.62 0.43 -2.32
CA ASN A 89 3.13 -0.48 -1.31
C ASN A 89 4.60 -0.17 -1.01
N SER A 90 4.97 -0.12 0.26
CA SER A 90 6.35 0.05 0.69
C SER A 90 6.58 -0.58 2.06
N GLY A 91 7.43 -1.61 2.13
CA GLY A 91 7.92 -2.13 3.41
C GLY A 91 6.84 -2.58 4.39
N GLY A 92 5.73 -3.16 3.89
CA GLY A 92 4.60 -3.61 4.71
C GLY A 92 3.54 -2.52 4.98
N THR A 93 3.71 -1.34 4.39
CA THR A 93 2.66 -0.32 4.29
C THR A 93 2.00 -0.38 2.93
N THR A 94 0.67 -0.46 2.88
CA THR A 94 -0.13 -0.35 1.65
C THR A 94 -1.03 0.88 1.76
N VAL A 95 -1.10 1.71 0.73
CA VAL A 95 -2.08 2.79 0.61
C VAL A 95 -2.83 2.61 -0.71
N ALA A 96 -4.13 2.40 -0.64
CA ALA A 96 -5.03 2.31 -1.79
C ALA A 96 -5.93 3.56 -1.82
N ILE A 97 -6.05 4.20 -2.98
CA ILE A 97 -6.92 5.35 -3.24
C ILE A 97 -7.87 4.94 -4.34
N SER A 98 -9.16 4.94 -4.08
CA SER A 98 -10.24 4.61 -5.02
C SER A 98 -11.39 5.62 -4.91
N PRO A 99 -12.41 5.55 -5.79
CA PRO A 99 -13.62 6.37 -5.66
C PRO A 99 -14.37 6.17 -4.34
N GLU A 100 -14.23 4.99 -3.71
CA GLU A 100 -14.84 4.66 -2.43
C GLU A 100 -14.14 5.34 -1.25
N GLY A 101 -12.84 5.62 -1.39
CA GLY A 101 -12.04 6.23 -0.33
C GLY A 101 -10.54 5.98 -0.43
N VAL A 102 -9.85 6.22 0.69
CA VAL A 102 -8.43 5.91 0.89
C VAL A 102 -8.30 4.86 1.98
N THR A 103 -7.71 3.72 1.67
CA THR A 103 -7.37 2.67 2.65
C THR A 103 -5.86 2.66 2.87
N GLU A 104 -5.41 2.65 4.11
CA GLU A 104 -4.01 2.57 4.53
C GLU A 104 -3.84 1.34 5.42
N GLU A 105 -3.06 0.36 5.02
CA GLU A 105 -2.62 -0.75 5.85
C GLU A 105 -1.18 -0.48 6.29
N LEU A 106 -0.95 -0.32 7.59
CA LEU A 106 0.31 0.00 8.23
C LEU A 106 0.70 -1.17 9.16
N GLY A 107 1.15 -2.30 8.62
CA GLY A 107 1.50 -3.46 9.45
C GLY A 107 0.39 -3.85 10.44
N ALA A 108 0.57 -3.61 11.74
CA ALA A 108 -0.41 -3.94 12.78
C ALA A 108 -1.61 -2.97 12.89
N ILE A 109 -1.74 -2.01 11.98
CA ILE A 109 -2.77 -0.95 12.01
C ILE A 109 -3.39 -0.83 10.62
N THR A 110 -4.71 -0.83 10.51
CA THR A 110 -5.42 -0.54 9.24
C THR A 110 -6.27 0.72 9.43
N ARG A 111 -6.28 1.64 8.46
CA ARG A 111 -7.09 2.86 8.44
C ARG A 111 -7.86 2.95 7.12
N GLU A 112 -9.13 3.29 7.15
CA GLU A 112 -9.97 3.47 5.96
C GLU A 112 -10.62 4.87 6.01
N LEU A 113 -10.65 5.57 4.88
CA LEU A 113 -11.10 6.96 4.74
C LEU A 113 -12.06 7.02 3.56
N GLY A 114 -13.34 6.77 3.77
CA GLY A 114 -14.36 6.79 2.72
C GLY A 114 -15.17 8.08 2.69
N MET A 115 -16.03 8.23 1.68
CA MET A 115 -17.03 9.30 1.66
C MET A 115 -18.01 9.23 2.84
N ALA A 116 -18.15 8.06 3.47
CA ALA A 116 -19.00 7.82 4.63
C ALA A 116 -18.33 8.13 5.97
N GLY A 117 -17.00 8.30 6.03
CA GLY A 117 -16.29 8.46 7.29
C GLY A 117 -14.82 8.02 7.33
N HIS A 118 -14.24 8.01 8.54
CA HIS A 118 -12.89 7.54 8.81
C HIS A 118 -12.93 6.36 9.79
N SER A 119 -12.36 5.20 9.43
CA SER A 119 -12.16 4.05 10.32
C SER A 119 -10.67 3.85 10.64
N LEU A 120 -10.30 3.57 11.88
CA LEU A 120 -8.95 3.18 12.30
C LEU A 120 -9.03 1.94 13.18
N VAL A 121 -8.36 0.86 12.77
CA VAL A 121 -8.23 -0.39 13.52
C VAL A 121 -6.77 -0.57 13.92
N ALA A 122 -6.46 -0.39 15.21
CA ALA A 122 -5.13 -0.58 15.76
C ALA A 122 -5.19 -1.64 16.86
N GLY A 123 -4.67 -2.84 16.58
CA GLY A 123 -4.41 -3.94 17.53
C GLY A 123 -5.64 -4.54 18.23
N GLU A 124 -6.43 -3.73 18.94
CA GLU A 124 -7.61 -4.12 19.69
C GLU A 124 -8.71 -3.03 19.67
N SER A 125 -8.47 -1.88 19.03
CA SER A 125 -9.43 -0.77 18.98
C SER A 125 -9.87 -0.42 17.56
N THR A 126 -11.18 -0.32 17.33
CA THR A 126 -11.83 0.16 16.11
C THR A 126 -12.44 1.54 16.35
N VAL A 127 -12.02 2.55 15.60
CA VAL A 127 -12.50 3.93 15.71
C VAL A 127 -13.20 4.29 14.41
N GLU A 128 -14.53 4.37 14.39
CA GLU A 128 -15.37 4.78 13.26
C GLU A 128 -15.88 6.22 13.46
N LEU A 129 -15.52 7.12 12.56
CA LEU A 129 -16.01 8.49 12.48
C LEU A 129 -16.97 8.58 11.29
N GLY A 130 -18.27 8.54 11.53
CA GLY A 130 -19.29 8.77 10.50
C GLY A 130 -19.82 10.21 10.52
N MET A 131 -20.68 10.55 9.56
CA MET A 131 -21.42 11.83 9.59
C MET A 131 -22.25 12.02 10.88
N SER A 132 -22.56 10.94 11.58
CA SER A 132 -23.37 10.92 12.80
C SER A 132 -22.56 10.99 14.10
N GLY A 133 -21.22 11.01 14.04
CA GLY A 133 -20.36 11.07 15.23
C GLY A 133 -19.22 10.04 15.24
N LEU A 134 -18.58 9.90 16.39
CA LEU A 134 -17.43 9.02 16.61
C LEU A 134 -17.83 7.80 17.48
N THR A 135 -17.62 6.60 16.95
CA THR A 135 -17.71 5.33 17.67
C THR A 135 -16.31 4.77 17.85
N ALA A 136 -15.89 4.48 19.08
CA ALA A 136 -14.62 3.81 19.35
C ALA A 136 -14.87 2.56 20.21
N GLU A 137 -14.51 1.39 19.70
CA GLU A 137 -14.42 0.15 20.47
C GLU A 137 -12.96 -0.18 20.71
N GLY A 138 -12.65 -0.74 21.87
CA GLY A 138 -11.31 -1.10 22.32
C GLY A 138 -11.40 -2.08 23.48
N PRO A 139 -10.29 -2.73 23.89
CA PRO A 139 -10.29 -3.79 24.90
C PRO A 139 -10.60 -3.30 26.33
N THR A 140 -10.94 -2.03 26.53
CA THR A 140 -11.55 -1.53 27.78
C THR A 140 -12.52 -0.40 27.48
N GLY A 141 -13.82 -0.72 27.39
CA GLY A 141 -14.94 0.21 27.43
C GLY A 141 -15.21 0.99 26.14
N SER A 142 -16.39 0.77 25.54
CA SER A 142 -16.91 1.66 24.48
C SER A 142 -17.30 3.00 25.08
N LEU A 143 -16.71 4.10 24.60
CA LEU A 143 -17.18 5.45 24.87
C LEU A 143 -17.81 5.97 23.58
N ALA A 144 -19.11 6.21 23.59
CA ALA A 144 -19.79 6.92 22.51
C ALA A 144 -19.45 8.42 22.63
N PHE A 145 -18.86 9.00 21.60
CA PHE A 145 -18.50 10.41 21.56
C PHE A 145 -19.43 11.17 20.61
N ASP A 146 -20.21 12.09 21.17
CA ASP A 146 -20.99 13.06 20.40
C ASP A 146 -20.07 14.23 19.99
N ALA A 147 -19.70 14.28 18.71
CA ALA A 147 -18.78 15.27 18.16
C ALA A 147 -19.43 16.65 17.91
N SER A 148 -20.66 16.89 18.37
CA SER A 148 -21.39 18.15 18.14
C SER A 148 -21.21 19.20 19.25
N GLY A 149 -20.51 18.88 20.35
CA GLY A 149 -20.26 19.79 21.47
C GLY A 149 -18.80 20.25 21.54
N GLU A 150 -18.60 21.57 21.56
CA GLU A 150 -17.33 22.25 21.78
C GLU A 150 -16.44 21.52 22.81
N LEU A 151 -15.21 21.20 22.39
CA LEU A 151 -14.13 20.68 23.23
C LEU A 151 -13.81 21.65 24.38
N SER A 152 -14.56 21.58 25.47
CA SER A 152 -14.22 22.27 26.70
C SER A 152 -13.19 21.43 27.45
N ALA A 153 -11.96 21.93 27.49
CA ALA A 153 -10.73 21.30 27.97
C ALA A 153 -10.70 20.90 29.47
N ALA A 154 -11.85 20.68 30.11
CA ALA A 154 -11.96 20.37 31.54
C ALA A 154 -11.92 18.86 31.88
N MET A 155 -12.18 17.98 30.91
CA MET A 155 -12.34 16.53 31.17
C MET A 155 -11.02 15.74 31.22
N LEU A 156 -9.85 16.39 31.14
CA LEU A 156 -8.54 15.73 31.28
C LEU A 156 -8.03 15.63 32.73
N THR A 157 -8.83 16.04 33.74
CA THR A 157 -8.37 16.09 35.14
C THR A 157 -9.04 15.05 36.07
N GLU A 158 -10.04 14.29 35.60
CA GLU A 158 -10.87 13.45 36.48
C GLU A 158 -10.52 11.95 36.45
N SER A 159 -9.30 11.58 36.07
CA SER A 159 -8.79 10.19 36.21
C SER A 159 -7.60 10.07 37.17
N ALA A 160 -7.39 11.08 38.03
CA ALA A 160 -6.39 11.05 39.10
C ALA A 160 -6.97 10.63 40.47
N ASP A 161 -8.30 10.55 40.62
CA ASP A 161 -8.92 10.12 41.87
C ASP A 161 -9.42 8.67 41.77
N ALA A 162 -8.47 7.75 41.95
CA ALA A 162 -8.74 6.40 42.36
C ALA A 162 -9.43 6.41 43.75
N VAL A 163 -10.76 6.47 43.77
CA VAL A 163 -11.56 6.23 44.97
C VAL A 163 -11.44 4.76 45.37
N LEU A 164 -10.47 4.48 46.24
CA LEU A 164 -10.45 3.29 47.10
C LEU A 164 -11.51 3.47 48.18
N SER A 165 -12.72 2.95 47.95
CA SER A 165 -13.69 2.66 49.02
C SER A 165 -13.89 1.16 49.08
N GLN A 166 -13.17 0.53 50.01
CA GLN A 166 -13.34 -0.87 50.38
C GLN A 166 -14.07 -0.88 51.72
N GLU A 167 -15.41 -0.90 51.72
CA GLU A 167 -16.18 -1.30 52.90
C GLU A 167 -16.30 -2.82 52.92
N SER A 168 -15.76 -3.44 53.97
CA SER A 168 -15.73 -4.88 54.17
C SER A 168 -16.84 -5.33 55.14
N ALA A 169 -17.63 -6.31 54.69
CA ALA A 169 -18.51 -7.26 55.36
C ALA A 169 -19.27 -6.87 56.66
N LEU A 170 -20.59 -6.78 56.52
CA LEU A 170 -21.57 -7.07 57.59
C LEU A 170 -21.39 -8.53 58.07
N VAL A 171 -20.95 -8.73 59.31
CA VAL A 171 -21.17 -10.00 60.03
C VAL A 171 -22.27 -9.78 61.06
N ASN A 172 -23.45 -10.30 60.72
CA ASN A 172 -24.60 -10.48 61.58
C ASN A 172 -24.36 -11.72 62.45
N ILE A 173 -24.29 -11.58 63.78
CA ILE A 173 -24.47 -12.70 64.71
C ILE A 173 -25.61 -12.31 65.65
N GLY A 174 -26.78 -12.90 65.41
CA GLY A 174 -27.89 -12.88 66.36
C GLY A 174 -27.87 -14.12 67.24
N SER A 175 -28.07 -13.91 68.55
CA SER A 175 -28.99 -14.64 69.46
C SER A 175 -28.75 -14.16 70.89
#